data_AF-A0A959S6R3-F1
#
_entry.id   AF-A0A959S6R3-F1
#
_cell.length_a   1.000
_cell.length_b   1.000
_cell.length_c   1.000
_cell.angle_alpha   90.00
_cell.angle_beta   90.00
_cell.angle_gamma   90.00
#
_symmetry.space_group_name_H-M   'P 1'
#
loop_
_entity.id
_entity.type
_entity.pdbx_description
1 polymer ?
#
loop_
_entity_poly.entity_id
_entity_poly.type
_entity_poly.pdbx_seq_one_letter_code
_entity_poly.pdbx_strand_id
1 'polypeptide(L)'
;MMTEIDGVDYSVLLEPFGKANYTAASGNFEWDMEYTNRMRDKQARLLKEYEDRKKREANAEADFAKLMQEGTSAMSASDFKKAVGSFTEALTIKPGDAMATAKLSDARMRLDGQDAEKKLAEQYATLIKDADGLMAKKDYEGARGKFNAALDLKETEAYPKQKIKEIDAILADLAKKAEEDKKNKELQEKYQAAIAAADAAFKAENWDQATTKYTEA
;
A
#
# COMPACT_ATOMS: atom_id res chain seq x y z
N MET A 1 -4.05 -52.51 8.02
CA MET A 1 -2.76 -52.31 8.70
C MET A 1 -2.78 -50.90 9.26
N MET A 2 -2.37 -50.68 10.51
CA MET A 2 -2.36 -49.36 11.14
C MET A 2 -1.20 -48.56 10.53
N THR A 3 -1.48 -47.42 9.89
CA THR A 3 -0.42 -46.55 9.39
C THR A 3 0.21 -45.84 10.57
N GLU A 4 1.54 -45.86 10.67
CA GLU A 4 2.28 -45.14 11.70
C GLU A 4 2.02 -43.64 11.60
N ILE A 5 1.71 -43.02 12.73
CA ILE A 5 1.60 -41.58 12.89
C ILE A 5 2.86 -41.14 13.63
N ASP A 6 3.50 -40.08 13.14
CA ASP A 6 4.68 -39.50 13.77
C ASP A 6 4.45 -39.33 15.28
N GLY A 7 5.49 -39.47 16.10
CA GLY A 7 5.46 -39.30 17.57
C GLY A 7 4.41 -40.09 18.37
N VAL A 8 3.81 -41.16 17.83
CA VAL A 8 3.13 -42.21 18.62
C VAL A 8 4.15 -43.32 18.90
N ASP A 9 4.25 -43.81 20.14
CA ASP A 9 5.18 -44.88 20.50
C ASP A 9 4.59 -46.28 20.26
N TYR A 10 5.05 -46.94 19.19
CA TYR A 10 4.62 -48.28 18.81
C TYR A 10 5.42 -49.42 19.48
N SER A 11 6.38 -49.12 20.37
CA SER A 11 7.28 -50.11 20.97
C SER A 11 6.54 -51.26 21.68
N VAL A 12 5.38 -50.99 22.28
CA VAL A 12 4.51 -51.99 22.93
C VAL A 12 4.07 -53.10 21.97
N LEU A 13 3.97 -52.84 20.67
CA LEU A 13 3.58 -53.84 19.68
C LEU A 13 4.68 -54.88 19.42
N LEU A 14 5.92 -54.59 19.86
CA LEU A 14 7.07 -55.50 19.77
C LEU A 14 7.23 -56.38 21.02
N GLU A 15 6.52 -56.08 22.11
CA GLU A 15 6.53 -56.87 23.34
C GLU A 15 5.55 -58.05 23.26
N PRO A 16 5.84 -59.21 23.88
CA PRO A 16 4.92 -60.36 23.86
C PRO A 16 3.63 -60.02 24.60
N PHE A 17 2.49 -60.47 24.05
CA PHE A 17 1.16 -60.19 24.63
C PHE A 17 0.94 -60.85 25.99
N GLY A 18 1.48 -62.04 26.19
CA GLY A 18 1.40 -62.78 27.44
C GLY A 18 2.69 -63.56 27.68
N LYS A 19 2.93 -63.93 28.94
CA LYS A 19 4.04 -64.80 29.34
C LYS A 19 3.44 -65.98 30.09
N ALA A 20 3.89 -67.19 29.75
CA ALA A 20 3.57 -68.40 30.48
C ALA A 20 4.84 -68.98 31.08
N ASN A 21 4.76 -69.41 32.34
CA ASN A 21 5.84 -70.13 33.02
C ASN A 21 5.46 -71.60 33.10
N TYR A 22 6.41 -72.48 32.76
CA TYR A 22 6.22 -73.92 32.87
C TYR A 22 6.76 -74.42 34.21
N THR A 23 5.93 -75.16 34.95
CA THR A 23 6.31 -75.74 36.24
C THR A 23 6.50 -77.25 36.11
N ALA A 24 7.76 -77.70 36.03
CA ALA A 24 8.11 -79.10 35.81
C ALA A 24 7.58 -80.06 36.89
N ALA A 25 7.36 -79.57 38.12
CA ALA A 25 6.82 -80.36 39.23
C ALA A 25 5.34 -80.73 39.06
N SER A 26 4.55 -79.89 38.39
CA SER A 26 3.12 -80.09 38.15
C SER A 26 2.78 -80.40 36.69
N GLY A 27 3.76 -80.32 35.78
CA GLY A 27 3.56 -80.51 34.34
C GLY A 27 2.69 -79.43 33.68
N ASN A 28 2.43 -78.32 34.39
CA ASN A 28 1.46 -77.31 33.98
C ASN A 28 2.12 -76.00 33.54
N PHE A 29 1.39 -75.25 32.72
CA PHE A 29 1.71 -73.87 32.38
C PHE A 29 0.86 -72.92 33.21
N GLU A 30 1.51 -71.97 33.87
CA GLU A 30 0.86 -70.88 34.58
C GLU A 30 1.05 -69.59 33.79
N TRP A 31 -0.06 -68.95 33.43
CA TRP A 31 -0.03 -67.66 32.77
C TRP A 31 0.28 -66.55 33.78
N ASP A 32 1.27 -65.71 33.45
CA ASP A 32 1.49 -64.45 34.15
C ASP A 32 0.38 -63.47 33.76
N MET A 33 -0.73 -63.57 34.48
CA MET A 33 -1.92 -62.75 34.27
C MET A 33 -1.66 -61.27 34.61
N GLU A 34 -0.73 -60.98 35.53
CA GLU A 34 -0.34 -59.59 35.81
C GLU A 34 0.37 -58.98 34.61
N TYR A 35 1.35 -59.69 34.03
CA TYR A 35 2.03 -59.25 32.82
C TYR A 35 1.04 -59.09 31.66
N THR A 36 0.19 -60.08 31.45
CA THR A 36 -0.81 -60.06 30.36
C THR A 36 -1.78 -58.88 30.51
N ASN A 37 -2.24 -58.58 31.73
CA ASN A 37 -3.09 -57.41 31.99
C ASN A 37 -2.33 -56.09 31.77
N ARG A 38 -1.08 -55.98 32.26
CA ARG A 38 -0.23 -54.80 32.00
C ARG A 38 -0.04 -54.55 30.50
N MET A 39 0.17 -55.60 29.71
CA MET A 39 0.32 -55.49 28.26
C MET A 39 -0.98 -55.06 27.58
N ARG A 40 -2.13 -55.61 27.99
CA ARG A 40 -3.43 -55.15 27.52
C ARG A 40 -3.65 -53.67 27.81
N ASP A 41 -3.29 -53.19 29.00
CA ASP A 41 -3.42 -51.77 29.36
C ASP A 41 -2.47 -50.87 28.56
N LYS A 42 -1.24 -51.32 28.29
CA LYS A 42 -0.32 -50.60 27.39
C LYS A 42 -0.88 -50.52 25.97
N GLN A 43 -1.42 -51.62 25.43
CA GLN A 43 -2.04 -51.66 24.10
C GLN A 43 -3.29 -50.76 24.02
N ALA A 44 -4.12 -50.74 25.06
CA ALA A 44 -5.28 -49.85 25.14
C ALA A 44 -4.87 -48.36 25.17
N ARG A 45 -3.79 -48.03 25.90
CA ARG A 45 -3.23 -46.67 25.90
C ARG A 45 -2.70 -46.25 24.54
N LEU A 46 -1.94 -47.12 23.87
CA LEU A 46 -1.46 -46.88 22.51
C LEU A 46 -2.63 -46.61 21.55
N LEU A 47 -3.67 -47.44 21.57
CA LEU A 47 -4.82 -47.26 20.68
C LEU A 47 -5.52 -45.92 20.93
N LYS A 48 -5.71 -45.57 22.20
CA LYS A 48 -6.29 -44.27 22.57
C LYS A 48 -5.44 -43.09 22.09
N GLU A 49 -4.13 -43.14 22.33
CA GLU A 49 -3.20 -42.09 21.89
C GLU A 49 -3.20 -41.94 20.36
N TYR A 50 -3.21 -43.05 19.64
CA TYR A 50 -3.31 -43.07 18.19
C TYR A 50 -4.60 -42.43 17.69
N GLU A 51 -5.76 -42.81 18.23
CA GLU A 51 -7.05 -42.26 17.84
C GLU A 51 -7.12 -40.75 18.13
N ASP A 52 -6.66 -40.33 19.31
CA ASP A 52 -6.60 -38.93 19.70
C ASP A 52 -5.68 -38.14 18.76
N ARG A 53 -4.51 -38.68 18.40
CA ARG A 53 -3.58 -38.01 17.49
C ARG A 53 -4.11 -37.95 16.06
N LYS A 54 -4.65 -39.05 15.55
CA LYS A 54 -5.30 -39.10 14.24
C LYS A 54 -6.42 -38.07 14.13
N LYS A 55 -7.22 -37.92 15.20
CA LYS A 55 -8.28 -36.91 15.27
C LYS A 55 -7.71 -35.48 15.30
N ARG A 56 -6.62 -35.23 16.05
CA ARG A 56 -5.93 -33.93 16.06
C ARG A 56 -5.39 -33.56 14.67
N GLU A 57 -4.75 -34.49 13.97
CA GLU A 57 -4.23 -34.27 12.61
C GLU A 57 -5.34 -34.01 11.60
N ALA A 58 -6.44 -34.75 11.68
CA ALA A 58 -7.61 -34.50 10.83
C ALA A 58 -8.24 -33.12 11.08
N ASN A 59 -8.32 -32.70 12.34
CA ASN A 59 -8.81 -31.35 12.68
C ASN A 59 -7.85 -30.27 12.17
N ALA A 60 -6.54 -30.46 12.33
CA ALA A 60 -5.53 -29.52 11.83
C ALA A 60 -5.60 -29.38 10.29
N GLU A 61 -5.76 -30.48 9.56
CA GLU A 61 -5.92 -30.44 8.10
C GLU A 61 -7.23 -29.73 7.69
N ALA A 62 -8.32 -29.95 8.42
CA ALA A 62 -9.59 -29.26 8.17
C ALA A 62 -9.49 -27.75 8.42
N ASP A 63 -8.84 -27.34 9.52
CA ASP A 63 -8.61 -25.93 9.84
C ASP A 63 -7.67 -25.28 8.81
N PHE A 64 -6.60 -25.97 8.40
CA PHE A 64 -5.72 -25.52 7.32
C PHE A 64 -6.49 -25.31 6.01
N ALA A 65 -7.28 -26.31 5.58
CA ALA A 65 -8.06 -26.22 4.35
C ALA A 65 -9.06 -25.05 4.38
N LYS A 66 -9.72 -24.84 5.53
CA LYS A 66 -10.62 -23.71 5.75
C LYS A 66 -9.89 -22.37 5.60
N LEU A 67 -8.74 -22.20 6.26
CA LEU A 67 -7.94 -20.97 6.15
C LEU A 67 -7.44 -20.72 4.72
N MET A 68 -7.06 -21.78 4.00
CA MET A 68 -6.68 -21.69 2.59
C MET A 68 -7.85 -21.25 1.69
N GLN A 69 -9.07 -21.71 1.98
CA GLN A 69 -10.28 -21.30 1.29
C GLN A 69 -10.65 -19.84 1.63
N GLU A 70 -10.60 -19.46 2.91
CA GLU A 70 -10.87 -18.09 3.36
C GLU A 70 -9.90 -17.09 2.74
N GLY A 71 -8.60 -17.40 2.75
CA GLY A 71 -7.58 -16.58 2.11
C GLY A 71 -7.81 -16.45 0.60
N THR A 72 -8.15 -17.55 -0.07
CA THR A 72 -8.44 -17.52 -1.53
C THR A 72 -9.72 -16.74 -1.83
N SER A 73 -10.74 -16.82 -0.97
CA SER A 73 -11.98 -16.05 -1.11
C SER A 73 -11.72 -14.55 -0.89
N ALA A 74 -10.89 -14.22 0.09
CA ALA A 74 -10.45 -12.84 0.35
C ALA A 74 -9.64 -12.26 -0.82
N MET A 75 -8.75 -13.06 -1.43
CA MET A 75 -8.03 -12.66 -2.66
C MET A 75 -8.99 -12.30 -3.80
N SER A 76 -10.01 -13.13 -4.03
CA SER A 76 -11.03 -12.89 -5.06
C SER A 76 -11.88 -11.67 -4.78
N ALA A 77 -12.06 -11.32 -3.50
CA ALA A 77 -12.75 -10.11 -3.07
C ALA A 77 -11.84 -8.86 -3.03
N SER A 78 -10.57 -8.98 -3.43
CA SER A 78 -9.53 -7.94 -3.28
C SER A 78 -9.32 -7.47 -1.84
N ASP A 79 -9.75 -8.26 -0.85
CA ASP A 79 -9.43 -8.05 0.57
C ASP A 79 -8.08 -8.70 0.87
N PHE A 80 -7.02 -8.10 0.32
CA PHE A 80 -5.67 -8.64 0.39
C PHE A 80 -5.15 -8.70 1.83
N LYS A 81 -5.58 -7.76 2.69
CA LYS A 81 -5.23 -7.76 4.11
C LYS A 81 -5.79 -8.99 4.83
N LYS A 82 -7.06 -9.33 4.61
CA LYS A 82 -7.64 -10.56 5.16
C LYS A 82 -6.98 -11.81 4.57
N ALA A 83 -6.68 -11.80 3.27
CA ALA A 83 -5.98 -12.91 2.62
C ALA A 83 -4.60 -13.18 3.25
N VAL A 84 -3.81 -12.12 3.48
CA VAL A 84 -2.52 -12.21 4.19
C VAL A 84 -2.70 -12.83 5.57
N GLY A 85 -3.73 -12.41 6.33
CA GLY A 85 -4.07 -12.99 7.63
C GLY A 85 -4.34 -14.50 7.54
N SER A 86 -5.30 -14.91 6.71
CA SER A 86 -5.70 -16.32 6.58
C SER A 86 -4.56 -17.22 6.12
N PHE A 87 -3.73 -16.81 5.14
CA PHE A 87 -2.59 -17.61 4.71
C PHE A 87 -1.46 -17.65 5.75
N THR A 88 -1.27 -16.57 6.51
CA THR A 88 -0.31 -16.56 7.62
C THR A 88 -0.74 -17.55 8.71
N GLU A 89 -2.02 -17.54 9.10
CA GLU A 89 -2.58 -18.49 10.04
C GLU A 89 -2.49 -19.94 9.52
N ALA A 90 -2.74 -20.18 8.24
CA ALA A 90 -2.58 -21.51 7.64
C ALA A 90 -1.14 -22.03 7.79
N LEU A 91 -0.14 -21.17 7.61
CA LEU A 91 1.27 -21.52 7.78
C LEU A 91 1.68 -21.74 9.24
N THR A 92 0.88 -21.29 10.22
CA THR A 92 1.09 -21.68 11.64
C THR A 92 0.69 -23.12 11.91
N ILE A 93 -0.31 -23.63 11.18
CA ILE A 93 -0.77 -25.03 11.27
C ILE A 93 0.17 -25.95 10.48
N LYS A 94 0.57 -25.53 9.27
CA LYS A 94 1.44 -26.30 8.39
C LYS A 94 2.64 -25.46 7.92
N PRO A 95 3.66 -25.29 8.78
CA PRO A 95 4.86 -24.56 8.42
C PRO A 95 5.54 -25.18 7.20
N GLY A 96 5.93 -24.32 6.24
CA GLY A 96 6.60 -24.76 5.02
C GLY A 96 5.68 -25.29 3.92
N ASP A 97 4.34 -25.22 4.07
CA ASP A 97 3.43 -25.53 2.98
C ASP A 97 3.68 -24.60 1.78
N ALA A 98 4.06 -25.18 0.64
CA ALA A 98 4.48 -24.43 -0.53
C ALA A 98 3.33 -23.60 -1.13
N MET A 99 2.10 -24.12 -1.10
CA MET A 99 0.95 -23.45 -1.69
C MET A 99 0.50 -22.26 -0.83
N ALA A 100 0.45 -22.43 0.50
CA ALA A 100 0.15 -21.35 1.43
C ALA A 100 1.22 -20.26 1.37
N THR A 101 2.50 -20.64 1.28
CA THR A 101 3.62 -19.70 1.14
C THR A 101 3.52 -18.87 -0.15
N ALA A 102 3.27 -19.51 -1.29
CA ALA A 102 3.12 -18.82 -2.57
C ALA A 102 1.92 -17.87 -2.56
N LYS A 103 0.78 -18.31 -2.03
CA LYS A 103 -0.43 -17.48 -1.93
C LYS A 103 -0.27 -16.30 -0.97
N LEU A 104 0.43 -16.48 0.14
CA LEU A 104 0.78 -15.38 1.05
C LEU A 104 1.65 -14.33 0.34
N SER A 105 2.62 -14.77 -0.46
CA SER A 105 3.47 -13.86 -1.23
C SER A 105 2.67 -13.04 -2.25
N ASP A 106 1.78 -13.68 -3.02
CA ASP A 106 0.89 -13.00 -3.97
C ASP A 106 -0.04 -12.00 -3.25
N ALA A 107 -0.63 -12.41 -2.12
CA ALA A 107 -1.49 -11.55 -1.32
C ALA A 107 -0.76 -10.29 -0.81
N ARG A 108 0.48 -10.43 -0.34
CA ARG A 108 1.31 -9.29 0.09
C ARG A 108 1.64 -8.36 -1.06
N MET A 109 2.05 -8.90 -2.21
CA MET A 109 2.35 -8.10 -3.39
C MET A 109 1.14 -7.28 -3.86
N ARG A 110 -0.05 -7.88 -3.84
CA ARG A 110 -1.29 -7.17 -4.19
C ARG A 110 -1.69 -6.12 -3.17
N LEU A 111 -1.51 -6.40 -1.88
CA LEU A 111 -1.75 -5.44 -0.80
C LEU A 111 -0.83 -4.23 -0.94
N ASP A 112 0.47 -4.45 -1.14
CA ASP A 112 1.45 -3.38 -1.32
C ASP A 112 1.15 -2.54 -2.55
N GLY A 113 0.73 -3.17 -3.66
CA GLY A 113 0.27 -2.47 -4.87
C GLY A 113 -0.96 -1.60 -4.63
N GLN A 114 -1.96 -2.13 -3.91
CA GLN A 114 -3.18 -1.39 -3.56
C GLN A 114 -2.88 -0.18 -2.66
N ASP A 115 -2.02 -0.35 -1.65
CA ASP A 115 -1.63 0.74 -0.76
C ASP A 115 -0.80 1.81 -1.49
N ALA A 116 0.07 1.41 -2.41
CA ALA A 116 0.82 2.33 -3.26
C ALA A 116 -0.11 3.14 -4.18
N GLU A 117 -1.07 2.49 -4.84
CA GLU A 117 -2.05 3.15 -5.71
C GLU A 117 -2.92 4.13 -4.90
N LYS A 118 -3.39 3.71 -3.72
CA LYS A 118 -4.18 4.57 -2.83
C LYS A 118 -3.39 5.81 -2.40
N LYS A 119 -2.14 5.63 -1.98
CA LYS A 119 -1.26 6.73 -1.58
C LYS A 119 -1.00 7.70 -2.74
N LEU A 120 -0.79 7.18 -3.95
CA LEU A 120 -0.62 7.99 -5.15
C LEU A 120 -1.90 8.80 -5.46
N ALA A 121 -3.07 8.19 -5.33
CA ALA A 121 -4.36 8.86 -5.52
C ALA A 121 -4.61 9.96 -4.49
N GLU A 122 -4.28 9.73 -3.22
CA GLU A 122 -4.40 10.73 -2.13
C GLU A 122 -3.44 11.91 -2.33
N GLN A 123 -2.19 11.64 -2.72
CA GLN A 123 -1.20 12.68 -3.04
C GLN A 123 -1.63 13.51 -4.23
N TYR A 124 -2.10 12.85 -5.31
CA TYR A 124 -2.66 13.53 -6.47
C TYR A 124 -3.82 14.44 -6.07
N ALA A 125 -4.82 13.91 -5.36
CA ALA A 125 -6.00 14.69 -4.94
C ALA A 125 -5.61 15.90 -4.07
N THR A 126 -4.60 15.75 -3.20
CA THR A 126 -4.08 16.85 -2.38
C THR A 126 -3.42 17.93 -3.23
N LEU A 127 -2.59 17.56 -4.20
CA LEU A 127 -1.95 18.50 -5.12
C LEU A 127 -2.98 19.27 -5.96
N ILE A 128 -4.03 18.60 -6.43
CA ILE A 128 -5.12 19.25 -7.16
C ILE A 128 -5.84 20.27 -6.27
N LYS A 129 -6.23 19.88 -5.06
CA LYS A 129 -6.91 20.76 -4.12
C LYS A 129 -6.06 21.99 -3.77
N ASP A 130 -4.76 21.80 -3.54
CA ASP A 130 -3.81 22.88 -3.29
C ASP A 130 -3.70 23.81 -4.50
N ALA A 131 -3.57 23.25 -5.71
CA ALA A 131 -3.45 24.01 -6.95
C ALA A 131 -4.70 24.87 -7.21
N ASP A 132 -5.89 24.29 -7.07
CA ASP A 132 -7.16 24.99 -7.21
C ASP A 132 -7.29 26.10 -6.15
N GLY A 133 -6.84 25.85 -4.92
CA GLY A 133 -6.81 26.84 -3.84
C GLY A 133 -5.87 28.02 -4.13
N LEU A 134 -4.72 27.76 -4.76
CA LEU A 134 -3.78 28.81 -5.20
C LEU A 134 -4.35 29.61 -6.38
N MET A 135 -5.00 28.94 -7.34
CA MET A 135 -5.72 29.61 -8.43
C MET A 135 -6.79 30.56 -7.91
N ALA A 136 -7.59 30.12 -6.93
CA ALA A 136 -8.63 30.96 -6.33
C ALA A 136 -8.04 32.21 -5.64
N LYS A 137 -6.81 32.11 -5.12
CA LYS A 137 -6.05 33.22 -4.55
C LYS A 137 -5.31 34.06 -5.59
N LYS A 138 -5.41 33.71 -6.88
CA LYS A 138 -4.67 34.29 -8.01
C LYS A 138 -3.16 34.13 -7.90
N ASP A 139 -2.70 33.17 -7.11
CA ASP A 139 -1.30 32.73 -7.10
C ASP A 139 -1.10 31.73 -8.25
N TYR A 140 -0.96 32.27 -9.45
CA TYR A 140 -0.92 31.51 -10.68
C TYR A 140 0.36 30.66 -10.81
N GLU A 141 1.51 31.22 -10.45
CA GLU A 141 2.78 30.48 -10.49
C GLU A 141 2.79 29.33 -9.47
N GLY A 142 2.30 29.58 -8.25
CA GLY A 142 2.14 28.54 -7.24
C GLY A 142 1.20 27.43 -7.69
N ALA A 143 0.04 27.80 -8.26
CA ALA A 143 -0.92 26.83 -8.79
C ALA A 143 -0.32 25.99 -9.92
N ARG A 144 0.38 26.62 -10.86
CA ARG A 144 1.06 25.96 -11.98
C ARG A 144 2.07 24.92 -11.49
N GLY A 145 2.86 25.26 -10.46
CA GLY A 145 3.79 24.33 -9.82
C GLY A 145 3.08 23.10 -9.25
N LYS A 146 1.96 23.28 -8.56
CA LYS A 146 1.18 22.18 -7.97
C LYS A 146 0.50 21.30 -9.03
N PHE A 147 -0.02 21.87 -10.13
CA PHE A 147 -0.55 21.08 -11.24
C PHE A 147 0.53 20.27 -11.97
N ASN A 148 1.73 20.83 -12.16
CA ASN A 148 2.85 20.07 -12.72
C ASN A 148 3.24 18.91 -11.82
N ALA A 149 3.36 19.13 -10.51
CA ALA A 149 3.62 18.05 -9.55
C ALA A 149 2.52 16.97 -9.59
N ALA A 150 1.26 17.33 -9.83
CA ALA A 150 0.19 16.35 -10.02
C ALA A 150 0.36 15.53 -11.30
N LEU A 151 0.88 16.13 -12.38
CA LEU A 151 1.21 15.42 -13.63
C LEU A 151 2.46 14.54 -13.51
N ASP A 152 3.42 14.90 -12.65
CA ASP A 152 4.55 14.02 -12.34
C ASP A 152 4.09 12.72 -11.66
N LEU A 153 2.96 12.76 -10.93
CA LEU A 153 2.31 11.57 -10.36
C LEU A 153 1.42 10.83 -11.36
N LYS A 154 0.69 11.57 -12.20
CA LYS A 154 -0.27 11.02 -13.18
C LYS A 154 -0.25 11.81 -14.49
N GLU A 155 0.69 11.47 -15.35
CA GLU A 155 0.99 12.23 -16.57
C GLU A 155 -0.15 12.25 -17.60
N THR A 156 -1.09 11.30 -17.54
CA THR A 156 -2.18 11.16 -18.51
C THR A 156 -3.41 11.99 -18.17
N GLU A 157 -3.46 12.59 -16.98
CA GLU A 157 -4.62 13.33 -16.50
C GLU A 157 -4.87 14.62 -17.30
N ALA A 158 -6.11 14.80 -17.75
CA ALA A 158 -6.49 15.93 -18.60
C ALA A 158 -6.66 17.22 -17.79
N TYR A 159 -7.20 17.12 -16.57
CA TYR A 159 -7.55 18.28 -15.75
C TYR A 159 -6.34 19.19 -15.44
N PRO A 160 -5.21 18.68 -14.92
CA PRO A 160 -4.05 19.54 -14.63
C PRO A 160 -3.45 20.15 -15.89
N LYS A 161 -3.42 19.41 -17.01
CA LYS A 161 -2.94 19.91 -18.31
C LYS A 161 -3.77 21.10 -18.80
N GLN A 162 -5.09 21.02 -18.68
CA GLN A 162 -5.98 22.12 -19.07
C GLN A 162 -5.77 23.34 -18.17
N LYS A 163 -5.63 23.12 -16.85
CA LYS A 163 -5.40 24.21 -15.89
C LYS A 163 -4.07 24.91 -16.08
N ILE A 164 -3.00 24.17 -16.39
CA ILE A 164 -1.70 24.78 -16.72
C ILE A 164 -1.82 25.68 -17.95
N LYS A 165 -2.53 25.24 -19.01
CA LYS A 165 -2.75 26.09 -20.20
C LYS A 165 -3.53 27.36 -19.88
N GLU A 166 -4.56 27.25 -19.04
CA GLU A 166 -5.34 28.41 -18.57
C GLU A 166 -4.45 29.39 -17.79
N ILE A 167 -3.61 28.87 -16.89
CA ILE A 167 -2.66 29.66 -16.12
C ILE A 167 -1.63 30.34 -17.02
N ASP A 168 -1.03 29.61 -17.97
CA ASP A 168 -0.04 30.15 -18.90
C ASP A 168 -0.60 31.33 -19.71
N ALA A 169 -1.88 31.24 -20.13
CA ALA A 169 -2.56 32.34 -20.81
C ALA A 169 -2.76 33.56 -19.89
N ILE A 170 -3.19 33.34 -18.64
CA ILE A 170 -3.37 34.42 -17.66
C ILE A 170 -2.04 35.13 -17.37
N LEU A 171 -0.96 34.36 -17.17
CA LEU A 171 0.36 34.92 -16.90
C LEU A 171 0.89 35.74 -18.08
N ALA A 172 0.67 35.27 -19.32
CA ALA A 172 1.02 36.02 -20.51
C ALA A 172 0.27 37.36 -20.62
N ASP A 173 -1.04 37.36 -20.36
CA ASP A 173 -1.85 38.58 -20.37
C ASP A 173 -1.43 39.57 -19.27
N LEU A 174 -1.12 39.07 -18.07
CA LEU A 174 -0.60 39.90 -16.97
C LEU A 174 0.75 40.51 -17.30
N ALA A 175 1.66 39.74 -17.91
CA ALA A 175 2.97 40.23 -18.32
C ALA A 175 2.83 41.33 -19.38
N LYS A 176 1.98 41.13 -20.39
CA LYS A 176 1.71 42.12 -21.43
C LYS A 176 1.15 43.43 -20.84
N LYS A 177 0.17 43.32 -19.95
CA LYS A 177 -0.40 44.49 -19.28
C LYS A 177 0.63 45.25 -18.45
N ALA A 178 1.50 44.53 -17.72
CA ALA A 178 2.55 45.14 -16.94
C ALA A 178 3.58 45.90 -17.83
N GLU A 179 3.91 45.37 -19.00
CA GLU A 179 4.76 46.07 -19.97
C GLU A 179 4.09 47.32 -20.55
N GLU A 180 2.81 47.24 -20.90
CA GLU A 180 2.02 48.38 -21.39
C GLU A 180 1.93 49.49 -20.33
N ASP A 181 1.63 49.15 -19.08
CA ASP A 181 1.56 50.08 -17.96
C ASP A 181 2.92 50.76 -17.72
N LYS A 182 4.03 50.00 -17.81
CA LYS A 182 5.38 50.55 -17.71
C LYS A 182 5.68 51.54 -18.84
N LYS A 183 5.36 51.18 -20.08
CA LYS A 183 5.57 52.06 -21.25
C LYS A 183 4.75 53.34 -21.17
N ASN A 184 3.49 53.24 -20.72
CA ASN A 184 2.62 54.39 -20.53
C ASN A 184 3.16 55.32 -19.44
N LYS A 185 3.66 54.77 -18.33
CA LYS A 185 4.32 55.55 -17.28
C LYS A 185 5.57 56.26 -17.79
N GLU A 186 6.44 55.58 -18.53
CA GLU A 186 7.64 56.18 -19.13
C GLU A 186 7.28 57.29 -20.13
N LEU A 187 6.24 57.10 -20.94
CA LEU A 187 5.76 58.12 -21.87
C LEU A 187 5.20 59.34 -21.13
N GLN A 188 4.43 59.11 -20.06
CA GLN A 188 3.88 60.18 -19.23
C GLN A 188 4.99 60.97 -18.53
N GLU A 189 6.03 60.30 -18.03
CA GLU A 189 7.20 60.95 -17.42
C GLU A 189 7.97 61.80 -18.45
N LYS A 190 8.17 61.29 -19.68
CA LYS A 190 8.79 62.06 -20.77
C LYS A 190 7.97 63.28 -21.16
N TYR A 191 6.65 63.11 -21.28
CA TYR A 191 5.72 64.21 -21.57
C TYR A 191 5.79 65.29 -20.49
N GLN A 192 5.67 64.91 -19.21
CA GLN A 192 5.77 65.84 -18.09
C GLN A 192 7.13 66.57 -18.06
N ALA A 193 8.23 65.87 -18.34
CA ALA A 193 9.56 66.48 -18.41
C ALA A 193 9.67 67.49 -19.55
N ALA A 194 9.09 67.19 -20.72
CA ALA A 194 9.06 68.10 -21.86
C ALA A 194 8.25 69.36 -21.56
N ILE A 195 7.06 69.21 -20.96
CA ILE A 195 6.23 70.35 -20.50
C ILE A 195 6.97 71.18 -19.46
N ALA A 196 7.60 70.56 -18.46
CA ALA A 196 8.37 71.29 -17.46
C ALA A 196 9.56 72.05 -18.07
N ALA A 197 10.23 71.48 -19.07
CA ALA A 197 11.31 72.14 -19.79
C ALA A 197 10.81 73.28 -20.70
N ALA A 198 9.61 73.18 -21.25
CA ALA A 198 8.93 74.24 -21.99
C ALA A 198 8.51 75.37 -21.04
N ASP A 199 7.88 75.06 -19.91
CA ASP A 199 7.49 76.01 -18.87
C ASP A 199 8.71 76.78 -18.32
N ALA A 200 9.84 76.10 -18.14
CA ALA A 200 11.08 76.74 -17.68
C ALA A 200 11.64 77.72 -18.72
N ALA A 201 11.63 77.36 -20.01
CA ALA A 201 12.05 78.25 -21.10
C ALA A 201 11.11 79.47 -21.22
N PHE A 202 9.81 79.25 -21.06
CA PHE A 202 8.79 80.31 -21.05
C PHE A 202 9.02 81.29 -19.90
N LYS A 203 9.26 80.80 -18.68
CA LYS A 203 9.57 81.63 -17.50
C LYS A 203 10.89 82.41 -17.64
N ALA A 204 11.81 81.91 -18.45
CA ALA A 204 13.06 82.59 -18.78
C ALA A 204 12.90 83.59 -19.96
N GLU A 205 11.67 83.83 -20.42
CA GLU A 205 11.33 84.70 -21.55
C GLU A 205 11.98 84.28 -22.89
N ASN A 206 12.41 83.02 -23.00
CA ASN A 206 12.91 82.45 -24.25
C ASN A 206 11.74 81.87 -25.05
N TRP A 207 10.95 82.75 -25.66
CA TRP A 207 9.69 82.42 -26.31
C TRP A 207 9.84 81.42 -27.45
N ASP A 208 10.86 81.58 -28.31
CA ASP A 208 11.11 80.67 -29.43
C ASP A 208 11.39 79.24 -28.94
N GLN A 209 12.25 79.10 -27.92
CA GLN A 209 12.57 77.80 -27.34
C GLN A 209 11.38 77.18 -26.59
N ALA A 210 10.57 78.01 -25.91
CA ALA A 210 9.35 77.54 -25.24
C ALA A 210 8.34 77.01 -26.26
N THR A 211 8.09 77.74 -27.35
CA THR A 211 7.20 77.31 -28.43
C THR A 211 7.65 75.98 -29.03
N THR A 212 8.93 75.84 -29.38
CA THR A 212 9.47 74.57 -29.90
C THR A 212 9.22 73.42 -28.93
N LYS A 213 9.55 73.58 -27.64
CA LYS A 213 9.40 72.51 -26.65
C LYS A 213 7.94 72.15 -26.35
N TYR A 214 7.01 73.10 -26.37
CA TYR A 214 5.58 72.79 -26.25
C TYR A 214 5.03 72.05 -27.47
N THR A 215 5.51 72.34 -28.68
CA THR A 215 5.11 71.58 -29.88
C THR A 215 5.72 70.18 -29.94
N GLU A 216 6.84 69.94 -29.25
CA GLU A 216 7.52 68.64 -29.19
C GLU A 216 7.02 67.73 -28.06
N ALA A 217 6.32 68.29 -27.06
CA ALA A 217 5.72 67.57 -25.94
C ALA A 217 4.39 66.92 -26.34
#